data_AF-A0A3M1ZES7-F1
#
_entry.id   AF-A0A3M1ZES7-F1
#
_cell.length_a   1.000
_cell.length_b   1.000
_cell.length_c   1.000
_cell.angle_alpha   90.00
_cell.angle_beta   90.00
_cell.angle_gamma   90.00
#
_symmetry.space_group_name_H-M   'P 1'
#
loop_
_entity.id
_entity.type
_entity.pdbx_description
1 polymer ?
#
loop_
_entity_poly.entity_id
_entity_poly.type
_entity_poly.pdbx_seq_one_letter_code
_entity_poly.pdbx_strand_id
1 'polypeptide(L)'
;MAVVGAGPAGLTAAYHLARWGHEVEVLESRPEPGGMLRWAIPEYRLPKDVVRAEIERVAGLGVRIRTGIRVGEDLSWAELQGYDAVLLATGAGRERRLGIPGEDREGVWSGLSFLAAVKEGEAPAVGRRVAVIGGGNTAIDAARSARRLGAEVTVYYRRAPERMRAIPEEVEAARAEGIFFRFHAAPEAISPGRSRPLSVRFRNTRADAERPFGLSPQAEGQPAEFWAEVDAVIVAVGMEPALPEGAPPDLAPDPWGRTGVPGLYVAGDARPGAEGTVAHAVNAGKRAALAIHADLLCEPLDGKTLRVARGPGVSVEAWADPAGPRAGRAQAVPPLRMIQRRYFADAPPARMRRLPPDEAIWGFSEVDRGLPAERAAREARERCFHCGVCTRCDRCLEACPFGAISREGDAYRVDEAKCTLCRLCQVECPRGAITMPRTESCVGCGYCTTWFECPALVRGPDGRARVDEQLCVECGLCVQVCPQGAIRP
;
A
#
# COMPACT_ATOMS: atom_id res chain seq x y z
N MET A 1 -21.08 7.80 16.99
CA MET A 1 -19.77 7.12 17.12
C MET A 1 -18.61 8.13 17.16
N ALA A 2 -17.47 7.73 17.73
CA ALA A 2 -16.25 8.54 17.77
C ALA A 2 -15.12 7.92 16.92
N VAL A 3 -14.41 8.76 16.18
CA VAL A 3 -13.19 8.41 15.44
C VAL A 3 -12.05 9.27 15.98
N VAL A 4 -11.07 8.65 16.61
CA VAL A 4 -9.92 9.34 17.20
C VAL A 4 -8.79 9.40 16.17
N GLY A 5 -8.53 10.59 15.63
CA GLY A 5 -7.52 10.90 14.62
C GLY A 5 -8.13 11.21 13.25
N ALA A 6 -7.83 12.38 12.70
CA ALA A 6 -8.30 12.82 11.37
C ALA A 6 -7.27 12.54 10.26
N GLY A 7 -6.57 11.39 10.34
CA GLY A 7 -5.70 10.90 9.28
C GLY A 7 -6.45 10.10 8.20
N PRO A 8 -5.75 9.52 7.21
CA PRO A 8 -6.37 8.79 6.10
C PRO A 8 -7.35 7.70 6.56
N ALA A 9 -6.97 6.90 7.57
CA ALA A 9 -7.81 5.82 8.09
C ALA A 9 -9.09 6.35 8.75
N GLY A 10 -8.96 7.34 9.64
CA GLY A 10 -10.10 7.92 10.36
C GLY A 10 -11.06 8.64 9.42
N LEU A 11 -10.55 9.47 8.51
CA LEU A 11 -11.37 10.17 7.50
C LEU A 11 -12.07 9.19 6.55
N THR A 12 -11.40 8.11 6.13
CA THR A 12 -12.02 7.08 5.30
C THR A 12 -13.15 6.35 6.04
N ALA A 13 -12.92 6.03 7.31
CA ALA A 13 -13.94 5.38 8.12
C ALA A 13 -15.16 6.29 8.30
N ALA A 14 -14.93 7.55 8.65
CA ALA A 14 -15.97 8.57 8.80
C ALA A 14 -16.77 8.78 7.51
N TYR A 15 -16.09 8.87 6.37
CA TYR A 15 -16.72 8.96 5.05
C TYR A 15 -17.70 7.80 4.81
N HIS A 16 -17.27 6.56 5.06
CA HIS A 16 -18.12 5.39 4.82
C HIS A 16 -19.29 5.31 5.81
N LEU A 17 -19.03 5.54 7.09
CA LEU A 17 -20.05 5.46 8.14
C LEU A 17 -21.12 6.55 7.97
N ALA A 18 -20.72 7.79 7.65
CA ALA A 18 -21.67 8.86 7.36
C ALA A 18 -22.55 8.55 6.14
N ARG A 19 -21.98 7.97 5.08
CA ARG A 19 -22.75 7.52 3.91
C ARG A 19 -23.76 6.41 4.23
N TRP A 20 -23.55 5.68 5.32
CA TRP A 20 -24.47 4.66 5.82
C TRP A 20 -25.46 5.18 6.87
N GLY A 21 -25.52 6.50 7.05
CA GLY A 21 -26.50 7.15 7.93
C GLY A 21 -26.08 7.24 9.39
N HIS A 22 -24.83 6.91 9.71
CA HIS A 22 -24.33 7.04 11.08
C HIS A 22 -23.90 8.48 11.39
N GLU A 23 -24.15 8.93 12.62
CA GLU A 23 -23.61 10.19 13.14
C GLU A 23 -22.16 9.97 13.61
N VAL A 24 -21.22 10.66 12.95
CA VAL A 24 -19.78 10.48 13.16
C VAL A 24 -19.13 11.76 13.66
N GLU A 25 -18.42 11.64 14.78
CA GLU A 25 -17.55 12.68 15.32
C GLU A 25 -16.09 12.26 15.21
N VAL A 26 -15.28 13.07 14.53
CA VAL A 26 -13.84 12.88 14.40
C VAL A 26 -13.13 13.83 15.36
N LEU A 27 -12.32 13.28 16.25
CA LEU A 27 -11.54 14.02 17.24
C LEU A 27 -10.07 14.08 16.79
N GLU A 28 -9.54 15.28 16.58
CA GLU A 28 -8.19 15.51 16.09
C GLU A 28 -7.39 16.36 17.08
N SER A 29 -6.22 15.85 17.46
CA SER A 29 -5.28 16.52 18.38
C SER A 29 -4.62 17.78 17.80
N ARG A 30 -4.46 17.85 16.47
CA ARG A 30 -3.81 18.96 15.77
C ARG A 30 -4.82 20.07 15.42
N PRO A 31 -4.36 21.29 15.11
CA PRO A 31 -5.24 22.40 14.74
C PRO A 31 -6.05 22.18 13.44
N GLU A 32 -5.52 21.34 12.54
CA GLU A 32 -6.15 21.01 11.26
C GLU A 32 -6.15 19.49 10.98
N PRO A 33 -7.21 18.97 10.34
CA PRO A 33 -7.30 17.57 9.95
C PRO A 33 -6.40 17.21 8.77
N GLY A 34 -6.16 15.92 8.58
CA GLY A 34 -5.42 15.35 7.45
C GLY A 34 -4.27 14.41 7.88
N GLY A 35 -3.91 14.39 9.16
CA GLY A 35 -2.83 13.55 9.67
C GLY A 35 -1.53 13.70 8.87
N MET A 36 -0.82 12.60 8.63
CA MET A 36 0.46 12.60 7.89
C MET A 36 0.36 13.24 6.49
N LEU A 37 -0.81 13.23 5.82
CA LEU A 37 -1.00 13.88 4.51
C LEU A 37 -0.76 15.40 4.60
N ARG A 38 -1.17 15.99 5.72
CA ARG A 38 -1.01 17.42 6.00
C ARG A 38 0.30 17.72 6.71
N TRP A 39 0.72 16.87 7.65
CA TRP A 39 1.77 17.20 8.61
C TRP A 39 3.15 16.63 8.28
N ALA A 40 3.26 15.63 7.40
CA ALA A 40 4.54 15.00 7.09
C ALA A 40 4.87 14.95 5.59
N ILE A 41 3.89 14.68 4.73
CA ILE A 41 4.15 14.59 3.29
C ILE A 41 4.42 16.00 2.73
N PRO A 42 5.57 16.24 2.05
CA PRO A 42 5.91 17.56 1.52
C PRO A 42 4.96 18.06 0.43
N GLU A 43 4.87 19.38 0.27
CA GLU A 43 4.02 20.05 -0.73
C GLU A 43 4.30 19.58 -2.16
N TYR A 44 5.58 19.36 -2.49
CA TYR A 44 6.00 18.94 -3.83
C TYR A 44 5.55 17.51 -4.20
N ARG A 45 5.09 16.71 -3.24
CA ARG A 45 4.51 15.37 -3.46
C ARG A 45 2.99 15.37 -3.32
N LEU A 46 2.47 16.13 -2.37
CA LEU A 46 1.05 16.16 -2.07
C LEU A 46 0.62 17.59 -1.71
N PRO A 47 0.08 18.33 -2.71
CA PRO A 47 -0.47 19.65 -2.50
C PRO A 47 -1.57 19.66 -1.43
N LYS A 48 -1.54 20.66 -0.55
CA LYS A 48 -2.41 20.71 0.63
C LYS A 48 -3.82 21.15 0.31
N ASP A 49 -4.01 21.87 -0.80
CA ASP A 49 -5.31 22.21 -1.35
C ASP A 49 -6.08 20.96 -1.79
N VAL A 50 -5.40 19.95 -2.37
CA VAL A 50 -5.98 18.64 -2.68
C VAL A 50 -6.44 17.93 -1.41
N VAL A 51 -5.59 17.89 -0.37
CA VAL A 51 -5.95 17.28 0.93
C VAL A 51 -7.13 18.02 1.57
N ARG A 52 -7.13 19.35 1.53
CA ARG A 52 -8.22 20.18 2.04
C ARG A 52 -9.53 19.87 1.30
N ALA A 53 -9.50 19.83 -0.03
CA ALA A 53 -10.69 19.55 -0.83
C ALA A 53 -11.29 18.18 -0.51
N GLU A 54 -10.48 17.14 -0.34
CA GLU A 54 -10.98 15.80 0.05
C GLU A 54 -11.57 15.79 1.46
N ILE A 55 -10.97 16.51 2.42
CA ILE A 55 -11.52 16.63 3.79
C ILE A 55 -12.86 17.40 3.78
N GLU A 56 -12.96 18.48 3.02
CA GLU A 56 -14.20 19.25 2.85
C GLU A 56 -15.32 18.38 2.28
N ARG A 57 -15.01 17.46 1.35
CA ARG A 57 -15.99 16.48 0.84
C ARG A 57 -16.47 15.51 1.91
N VAL A 58 -15.58 15.09 2.83
CA VAL A 58 -15.97 14.23 3.96
C VAL A 58 -16.84 15.01 4.95
N ALA A 59 -16.44 16.23 5.31
CA ALA A 59 -17.22 17.10 6.20
C ALA A 59 -18.60 17.43 5.61
N GLY A 60 -18.70 17.64 4.29
CA GLY A 60 -19.95 17.88 3.57
C GLY A 60 -20.97 16.74 3.63
N LEU A 61 -20.59 15.55 4.12
CA LEU A 61 -21.51 14.44 4.41
C LEU A 61 -22.16 14.52 5.80
N GLY A 62 -21.89 15.58 6.57
CA GLY A 62 -22.38 15.74 7.94
C GLY A 62 -21.44 15.19 9.02
N VAL A 63 -20.21 14.82 8.66
CA VAL A 63 -19.18 14.40 9.63
C VAL A 63 -18.74 15.62 10.45
N ARG A 64 -18.85 15.55 11.78
CA ARG A 64 -18.33 16.59 12.68
C ARG A 64 -16.84 16.36 12.94
N ILE A 65 -15.99 17.28 12.52
CA ILE A 65 -14.55 17.22 12.79
C ILE A 65 -14.20 18.28 13.84
N ARG A 66 -13.74 17.84 15.01
CA ARG A 66 -13.28 18.72 16.09
C ARG A 66 -11.77 18.63 16.21
N THR A 67 -11.10 19.74 15.96
CA THR A 67 -9.64 19.87 16.01
C THR A 67 -9.19 20.42 17.36
N GLY A 68 -7.88 20.29 17.65
CA GLY A 68 -7.30 20.71 18.93
C GLY A 68 -7.78 19.92 20.15
N ILE A 69 -8.28 18.68 19.96
CA ILE A 69 -8.73 17.80 21.04
C ILE A 69 -7.87 16.56 21.08
N ARG A 70 -7.07 16.44 22.14
CA ARG A 70 -6.27 15.25 22.44
C ARG A 70 -7.01 14.35 23.41
N VAL A 71 -7.47 13.22 22.89
CA VAL A 71 -8.03 12.14 23.72
C VAL A 71 -6.96 11.63 24.69
N GLY A 72 -7.32 11.46 25.95
CA GLY A 72 -6.44 11.14 27.07
C GLY A 72 -6.03 12.36 27.89
N GLU A 73 -6.10 13.57 27.31
CA GLU A 73 -5.71 14.83 27.97
C GLU A 73 -6.88 15.82 28.02
N ASP A 74 -7.32 16.32 26.86
CA ASP A 74 -8.43 17.29 26.74
C ASP A 74 -9.81 16.63 26.85
N LEU A 75 -9.88 15.35 26.48
CA LEU A 75 -11.08 14.52 26.58
C LEU A 75 -10.67 13.16 27.14
N SER A 76 -11.20 12.80 28.30
CA SER A 76 -10.84 11.58 29.01
C SER A 76 -11.29 10.33 28.25
N TRP A 77 -10.59 9.21 28.46
CA TRP A 77 -11.00 7.92 27.90
C TRP A 77 -12.42 7.50 28.34
N ALA A 78 -12.82 7.87 29.57
CA ALA A 78 -14.14 7.57 30.10
C ALA A 78 -15.26 8.28 29.31
N GLU A 79 -15.03 9.50 28.85
CA GLU A 79 -16.01 10.24 28.03
C GLU A 79 -16.23 9.58 26.66
N LEU A 80 -15.24 8.83 26.15
CA LEU A 80 -15.43 8.05 24.92
C LEU A 80 -16.39 6.86 25.11
N GLN A 81 -16.66 6.42 26.34
CA GLN A 81 -17.63 5.35 26.60
C GLN A 81 -19.08 5.78 26.34
N GLY A 82 -19.35 7.07 26.16
CA GLY A 82 -20.67 7.56 25.76
C GLY A 82 -21.03 7.33 24.29
N TYR A 83 -20.10 6.86 23.47
CA TYR A 83 -20.34 6.53 22.06
C TYR A 83 -20.63 5.05 21.87
N ASP A 84 -21.52 4.72 20.92
CA ASP A 84 -21.85 3.32 20.60
C ASP A 84 -20.64 2.52 20.04
N ALA A 85 -19.69 3.23 19.43
CA ALA A 85 -18.45 2.67 18.91
C ALA A 85 -17.35 3.73 18.88
N VAL A 86 -16.11 3.29 19.11
CA VAL A 86 -14.89 4.09 19.10
C VAL A 86 -13.86 3.47 18.15
N LEU A 87 -13.41 4.25 17.17
CA LEU A 87 -12.32 3.88 16.28
C LEU A 87 -11.04 4.65 16.63
N LEU A 88 -9.98 3.94 17.00
CA LEU A 88 -8.64 4.51 17.13
C LEU A 88 -7.93 4.50 15.78
N ALA A 89 -7.73 5.70 15.24
CA ALA A 89 -7.01 5.97 14.00
C ALA A 89 -5.90 7.02 14.23
N THR A 90 -5.29 7.02 15.42
CA THR A 90 -4.26 7.98 15.87
C THR A 90 -2.96 7.88 15.08
N GLY A 91 -2.77 6.79 14.34
CA GLY A 91 -1.55 6.53 13.57
C GLY A 91 -0.34 6.20 14.46
N ALA A 92 0.83 6.14 13.83
CA ALA A 92 2.10 6.00 14.50
C ALA A 92 2.70 7.38 14.79
N GLY A 93 2.23 8.02 15.86
CA GLY A 93 2.60 9.40 16.22
C GLY A 93 3.92 9.56 16.98
N ARG A 94 4.52 8.47 17.47
CA ARG A 94 5.76 8.51 18.26
C ARG A 94 6.96 8.11 17.42
N GLU A 95 7.92 9.01 17.23
CA GLU A 95 9.16 8.69 16.51
C GLU A 95 10.06 7.76 17.34
N ARG A 96 10.66 6.79 16.66
CA ARG A 96 11.69 5.94 17.26
C ARG A 96 12.98 6.72 17.40
N ARG A 97 13.61 6.54 18.55
CA ARG A 97 14.97 7.00 18.81
C ARG A 97 16.00 5.95 18.41
N LEU A 98 17.18 6.39 18.02
CA LEU A 98 18.37 5.56 17.81
C LEU A 98 18.84 4.95 19.12
N GLY A 99 18.69 5.67 20.24
CA GLY A 99 19.17 5.24 21.54
C GLY A 99 20.70 5.24 21.63
N ILE A 100 21.35 6.18 20.94
CA ILE A 100 22.81 6.30 20.88
C ILE A 100 23.30 7.56 21.60
N PRO A 101 24.54 7.58 22.12
CA PRO A 101 25.11 8.78 22.72
C PRO A 101 25.11 9.98 21.76
N GLY A 102 24.61 11.11 22.26
CA GLY A 102 24.59 12.39 21.54
C GLY A 102 23.43 12.60 20.57
N GLU A 103 22.41 11.74 20.59
CA GLU A 103 21.18 11.92 19.81
C GLU A 103 20.39 13.19 20.16
N ASP A 104 20.56 13.75 21.36
CA ASP A 104 19.89 14.97 21.82
C ASP A 104 20.73 16.26 21.62
N ARG A 105 21.78 16.20 20.80
CA ARG A 105 22.63 17.38 20.53
C ARG A 105 21.91 18.40 19.66
N GLU A 106 22.28 19.67 19.86
CA GLU A 106 21.88 20.74 18.94
C GLU A 106 22.32 20.41 17.50
N GLY A 107 21.44 20.67 16.52
CA GLY A 107 21.63 20.28 15.13
C GLY A 107 21.20 18.85 14.79
N VAL A 108 20.76 18.06 15.77
CA VAL A 108 20.09 16.77 15.54
C VAL A 108 18.57 16.97 15.55
N TRP A 109 17.94 16.58 14.45
CA TRP A 109 16.50 16.69 14.22
C TRP A 109 15.87 15.32 14.15
N SER A 110 14.61 15.22 14.58
CA SER A 110 13.79 14.10 14.16
C SER A 110 13.24 14.36 12.75
N GLY A 111 12.91 13.30 12.02
CA GLY A 111 12.39 13.41 10.66
C GLY A 111 11.10 14.23 10.60
N LEU A 112 10.17 14.01 11.54
CA LEU A 112 8.92 14.76 11.59
C LEU A 112 9.13 16.20 12.04
N SER A 113 9.98 16.48 13.04
CA SER A 113 10.20 17.86 13.49
C SER A 113 10.86 18.69 12.40
N PHE A 114 11.82 18.12 11.66
CA PHE A 114 12.43 18.76 10.51
C PHE A 114 11.40 19.05 9.41
N LEU A 115 10.61 18.05 8.99
CA LEU A 115 9.61 18.22 7.94
C LEU A 115 8.51 19.23 8.33
N ALA A 116 8.11 19.24 9.61
CA ALA A 116 7.18 20.23 10.14
C ALA A 116 7.74 21.65 10.06
N ALA A 117 8.99 21.86 10.50
CA ALA A 117 9.64 23.17 10.44
C ALA A 117 9.76 23.69 8.99
N VAL A 118 10.22 22.84 8.06
CA VAL A 118 10.28 23.19 6.63
C VAL A 118 8.91 23.60 6.08
N LYS A 119 7.86 22.89 6.49
CA LYS A 119 6.49 23.18 6.08
C LYS A 119 5.99 24.52 6.63
N GLU A 120 6.32 24.85 7.87
CA GLU A 120 5.91 26.10 8.52
C GLU A 120 6.64 27.33 7.94
N GLY A 121 7.49 27.13 6.93
CA GLY A 121 8.27 28.19 6.30
C GLY A 121 9.48 28.60 7.13
N GLU A 122 9.72 27.90 8.24
CA GLU A 122 10.99 27.98 8.94
C GLU A 122 12.04 27.36 8.02
N ALA A 123 13.10 28.09 7.70
CA ALA A 123 14.25 27.54 7.01
C ALA A 123 15.18 26.97 8.09
N PRO A 124 15.09 25.68 8.46
CA PRO A 124 15.87 25.16 9.57
C PRO A 124 17.33 25.26 9.17
N ALA A 125 18.17 25.80 10.06
CA ALA A 125 19.58 26.00 9.78
C ALA A 125 20.33 24.65 9.76
N VAL A 126 20.15 23.89 8.69
CA VAL A 126 20.76 22.56 8.50
C VAL A 126 22.18 22.63 7.93
N GLY A 127 22.66 23.83 7.61
CA GLY A 127 23.98 24.06 7.04
C GLY A 127 24.13 23.47 5.63
N ARG A 128 25.38 23.18 5.24
CA ARG A 128 25.74 22.72 3.90
C ARG A 128 25.75 21.20 3.80
N ARG A 129 26.11 20.45 4.84
CA ARG A 129 26.22 18.98 4.82
C ARG A 129 25.27 18.35 5.82
N VAL A 130 24.36 17.52 5.32
CA VAL A 130 23.31 16.89 6.14
C VAL A 130 23.41 15.37 6.04
N ALA A 131 23.47 14.71 7.20
CA ALA A 131 23.30 13.26 7.30
C ALA A 131 21.84 12.94 7.61
N VAL A 132 21.19 12.15 6.76
CA VAL A 132 19.86 11.60 7.04
C VAL A 132 20.00 10.13 7.41
N ILE A 133 19.49 9.73 8.56
CA ILE A 133 19.60 8.35 9.06
C ILE A 133 18.24 7.67 8.94
N GLY A 134 18.13 6.72 8.01
CA GLY A 134 16.87 6.00 7.77
C GLY A 134 16.74 5.46 6.35
N GLY A 135 15.72 4.63 6.13
CA GLY A 135 15.45 4.01 4.81
C GLY A 135 13.96 3.85 4.49
N GLY A 136 13.10 4.62 5.17
CA GLY A 136 11.66 4.69 4.92
C GLY A 136 11.28 6.00 4.21
N ASN A 137 9.98 6.17 3.89
CA ASN A 137 9.49 7.34 3.17
C ASN A 137 9.83 8.66 3.85
N THR A 138 9.68 8.75 5.18
CA THR A 138 10.06 9.95 5.97
C THR A 138 11.53 10.34 5.80
N ALA A 139 12.44 9.36 5.70
CA ALA A 139 13.86 9.62 5.49
C ALA A 139 14.11 10.22 4.10
N ILE A 140 13.43 9.70 3.07
CA ILE A 140 13.55 10.22 1.70
C ILE A 140 12.93 11.61 1.58
N ASP A 141 11.76 11.84 2.18
CA ASP A 141 11.11 13.15 2.19
C ASP A 141 11.98 14.19 2.91
N ALA A 142 12.58 13.83 4.06
CA ALA A 142 13.52 14.69 4.77
C ALA A 142 14.78 14.98 3.95
N ALA A 143 15.35 13.96 3.29
CA ALA A 143 16.53 14.13 2.44
C ALA A 143 16.26 15.06 1.25
N ARG A 144 15.14 14.86 0.56
CA ARG A 144 14.71 15.68 -0.59
C ARG A 144 14.33 17.10 -0.18
N SER A 145 13.77 17.29 1.01
CA SER A 145 13.49 18.61 1.57
C SER A 145 14.77 19.34 1.98
N ALA A 146 15.71 18.67 2.66
CA ALA A 146 17.03 19.24 2.97
C ALA A 146 17.81 19.60 1.70
N ARG A 147 17.71 18.79 0.64
CA ARG A 147 18.32 19.08 -0.66
C ARG A 147 17.77 20.36 -1.28
N ARG A 148 16.45 20.59 -1.16
CA ARG A 148 15.78 21.82 -1.65
C ARG A 148 16.14 23.07 -0.87
N LEU A 149 16.58 22.91 0.38
CA LEU A 149 17.18 24.00 1.17
C LEU A 149 18.64 24.29 0.79
N GLY A 150 19.18 23.62 -0.23
CA GLY A 150 20.54 23.84 -0.75
C GLY A 150 21.61 22.94 -0.13
N ALA A 151 21.26 21.97 0.72
CA ALA A 151 22.24 21.09 1.35
C ALA A 151 22.80 20.02 0.39
N GLU A 152 24.04 19.61 0.64
CA GLU A 152 24.63 18.35 0.22
C GLU A 152 24.16 17.26 1.18
N VAL A 153 23.33 16.35 0.71
CA VAL A 153 22.65 15.36 1.55
C VAL A 153 23.21 13.96 1.31
N THR A 154 23.49 13.23 2.39
CA THR A 154 23.79 11.79 2.35
C THR A 154 22.82 11.03 3.23
N VAL A 155 22.12 10.05 2.66
CA VAL A 155 21.24 9.11 3.37
C VAL A 155 22.06 7.90 3.81
N TYR A 156 22.10 7.64 5.12
CA TYR A 156 22.74 6.50 5.72
C TYR A 156 21.69 5.45 6.09
N TYR A 157 21.83 4.25 5.54
CA TYR A 157 20.93 3.14 5.82
C TYR A 157 21.71 1.92 6.32
N ARG A 158 21.23 1.34 7.42
CA ARG A 158 21.89 0.22 8.11
C ARG A 158 21.80 -1.13 7.37
N ARG A 159 21.12 -1.21 6.23
CA ARG A 159 20.91 -2.44 5.46
C ARG A 159 21.20 -2.20 3.97
N ALA A 160 21.09 -3.27 3.19
CA ALA A 160 21.21 -3.25 1.74
C ALA A 160 20.05 -2.47 1.07
N PRO A 161 20.24 -1.95 -0.16
CA PRO A 161 19.24 -1.17 -0.89
C PRO A 161 17.89 -1.90 -1.06
N GLU A 162 17.93 -3.21 -1.29
CA GLU A 162 16.76 -4.06 -1.56
C GLU A 162 15.88 -4.22 -0.32
N ARG A 163 16.41 -3.85 0.85
CA ARG A 163 15.70 -3.87 2.14
C ARG A 163 15.16 -2.50 2.53
N MET A 164 15.29 -1.48 1.68
CA MET A 164 14.66 -0.18 1.94
C MET A 164 13.13 -0.33 1.93
N ARG A 165 12.46 0.41 2.82
CA ARG A 165 11.00 0.45 2.88
C ARG A 165 10.41 1.62 2.09
N ALA A 166 11.26 2.57 1.72
CA ALA A 166 10.85 3.69 0.89
C ALA A 166 10.37 3.22 -0.48
N ILE A 167 9.42 3.94 -1.06
CA ILE A 167 8.90 3.71 -2.40
C ILE A 167 10.07 3.79 -3.41
N PRO A 168 10.31 2.77 -4.25
CA PRO A 168 11.48 2.74 -5.15
C PRO A 168 11.60 3.97 -6.05
N GLU A 169 10.48 4.45 -6.59
CA GLU A 169 10.41 5.64 -7.44
C GLU A 169 10.87 6.91 -6.71
N GLU A 170 10.62 7.01 -5.40
CA GLU A 170 11.07 8.13 -4.57
C GLU A 170 12.57 8.07 -4.29
N VAL A 171 13.12 6.86 -4.14
CA VAL A 171 14.58 6.65 -3.98
C VAL A 171 15.30 7.04 -5.27
N GLU A 172 14.78 6.64 -6.42
CA GLU A 172 15.35 7.03 -7.72
C GLU A 172 15.25 8.53 -7.98
N ALA A 173 14.13 9.16 -7.63
CA ALA A 173 13.99 10.62 -7.69
C ALA A 173 15.01 11.33 -6.78
N ALA A 174 15.22 10.85 -5.56
CA ALA A 174 16.22 11.39 -4.64
C ALA A 174 17.65 11.30 -5.22
N ARG A 175 18.00 10.16 -5.83
CA ARG A 175 19.30 9.99 -6.51
C ARG A 175 19.46 10.97 -7.68
N ALA A 176 18.41 11.14 -8.48
CA ALA A 176 18.41 12.07 -9.61
C ALA A 176 18.56 13.54 -9.17
N GLU A 177 18.12 13.89 -7.95
CA GLU A 177 18.30 15.21 -7.33
C GLU A 177 19.71 15.42 -6.72
N GLY A 178 20.60 14.43 -6.83
CA GLY A 178 21.98 14.47 -6.34
C GLY A 178 22.14 14.10 -4.88
N ILE A 179 21.18 13.36 -4.29
CA ILE A 179 21.29 12.84 -2.93
C ILE A 179 22.11 11.56 -2.94
N PHE A 180 23.13 11.51 -2.08
CA PHE A 180 24.01 10.35 -1.95
C PHE A 180 23.42 9.33 -1.00
N PHE A 181 23.70 8.05 -1.24
CA PHE A 181 23.27 6.96 -0.38
C PHE A 181 24.47 6.16 0.10
N ARG A 182 24.58 5.97 1.41
CA ARG A 182 25.54 5.06 2.03
C ARG A 182 24.79 3.94 2.74
N PHE A 183 24.79 2.79 2.09
CA PHE A 183 24.22 1.57 2.64
C PHE A 183 25.15 0.93 3.65
N HIS A 184 24.62 -0.05 4.36
CA HIS A 184 25.36 -0.79 5.37
C HIS A 184 25.97 0.06 6.49
N ALA A 185 25.42 1.24 6.75
CA ALA A 185 25.90 2.19 7.74
C ALA A 185 24.96 2.24 8.95
N ALA A 186 25.37 1.65 10.07
CA ALA A 186 24.64 1.74 11.33
C ALA A 186 25.25 2.82 12.22
N PRO A 187 24.51 3.87 12.63
CA PRO A 187 25.05 4.90 13.51
C PRO A 187 25.26 4.34 14.93
N GLU A 188 26.35 4.75 15.58
CA GLU A 188 26.67 4.34 16.95
C GLU A 188 26.81 5.49 17.94
N ALA A 189 27.22 6.68 17.49
CA ALA A 189 27.35 7.85 18.35
C ALA A 189 27.35 9.13 17.51
N ILE A 190 26.86 10.23 18.10
CA ILE A 190 26.93 11.59 17.56
C ILE A 190 27.75 12.44 18.54
N SER A 191 28.84 13.00 18.05
CA SER A 191 29.79 13.80 18.84
C SER A 191 30.01 15.17 18.20
N PRO A 192 30.59 16.14 18.92
CA PRO A 192 31.08 17.36 18.29
C PRO A 192 32.12 17.01 17.21
N GLY A 193 31.99 17.61 16.03
CA GLY A 193 32.97 17.43 14.95
C GLY A 193 34.19 18.34 15.11
N ARG A 194 35.22 18.10 14.30
CA ARG A 194 36.44 18.93 14.27
C ARG A 194 36.32 20.10 13.29
N SER A 195 35.77 19.84 12.10
CA SER A 195 35.59 20.84 11.04
C SER A 195 34.13 21.30 10.87
N ARG A 196 33.19 20.55 11.44
CA ARG A 196 31.75 20.85 11.43
C ARG A 196 31.14 20.63 12.82
N PRO A 197 29.96 21.20 13.12
CA PRO A 197 29.31 21.06 14.42
C PRO A 197 29.17 19.61 14.91
N LEU A 198 28.84 18.68 14.01
CA LEU A 198 28.55 17.29 14.35
C LEU A 198 29.47 16.30 13.60
N SER A 199 29.78 15.20 14.26
CA SER A 199 30.45 14.03 13.70
C SER A 199 29.68 12.78 14.09
N VAL A 200 29.17 12.05 13.10
CA VAL A 200 28.47 10.78 13.30
C VAL A 200 29.43 9.62 13.09
N ARG A 201 29.57 8.78 14.11
CA ARG A 201 30.33 7.53 14.02
C ARG A 201 29.42 6.40 13.58
N PHE A 202 29.81 5.70 12.53
CA PHE A 202 29.06 4.59 11.95
C PHE A 202 29.88 3.31 11.99
N ARG A 203 29.20 2.21 12.22
CA ARG A 203 29.71 0.85 11.99
C ARG A 203 29.28 0.36 10.61
N ASN A 204 30.20 -0.26 9.88
CA ASN A 204 29.87 -0.97 8.65
C ASN A 204 29.21 -2.32 8.98
N THR A 205 28.12 -2.64 8.29
CA THR A 205 27.30 -3.85 8.48
C THR A 205 27.35 -4.75 7.24
N ARG A 206 27.06 -6.05 7.35
CA ARG A 206 26.81 -6.91 6.18
C ARG A 206 25.35 -7.37 6.13
N ALA A 207 24.90 -7.80 4.95
CA ALA A 207 23.68 -8.56 4.83
C ALA A 207 23.89 -9.95 5.48
N ASP A 208 23.09 -10.29 6.49
CA ASP A 208 23.00 -11.65 7.02
C ASP A 208 21.91 -12.39 6.24
N ALA A 209 22.29 -13.40 5.45
CA ALA A 209 21.34 -14.21 4.68
C ALA A 209 20.42 -15.04 5.59
N GLU A 210 20.85 -15.35 6.82
CA GLU A 210 20.15 -16.25 7.74
C GLU A 210 19.25 -15.52 8.74
N ARG A 211 19.39 -14.20 8.89
CA ARG A 211 18.50 -13.39 9.75
C ARG A 211 17.71 -12.37 8.93
N PRO A 212 16.43 -12.62 8.63
CA PRO A 212 15.55 -11.69 7.92
C PRO A 212 15.47 -10.29 8.58
N PHE A 213 15.80 -10.19 9.88
CA PHE A 213 15.76 -8.95 10.67
C PHE A 213 17.07 -8.55 11.37
N GLY A 214 18.10 -9.41 11.34
CA GLY A 214 19.33 -9.24 12.11
C GLY A 214 20.45 -8.53 11.36
N LEU A 215 21.33 -7.87 12.10
CA LEU A 215 22.60 -7.34 11.61
C LEU A 215 23.70 -8.32 12.04
N SER A 216 24.58 -8.74 11.12
CA SER A 216 25.80 -9.46 11.45
C SER A 216 27.05 -8.63 11.10
N PRO A 217 28.20 -8.81 11.79
CA PRO A 217 29.40 -8.02 11.54
C PRO A 217 30.08 -8.28 10.18
N GLN A 218 30.72 -7.21 9.70
CA GLN A 218 31.77 -7.06 8.66
C GLN A 218 31.43 -7.31 7.20
N ALA A 219 31.59 -6.26 6.38
CA ALA A 219 31.91 -6.33 4.96
C ALA A 219 33.43 -6.51 4.75
N GLU A 220 33.89 -7.50 3.98
CA GLU A 220 35.31 -7.68 3.66
C GLU A 220 35.83 -6.45 2.93
N GLY A 221 37.03 -6.00 3.32
CA GLY A 221 37.76 -4.94 2.64
C GLY A 221 37.38 -3.50 3.03
N GLN A 222 36.44 -3.28 3.96
CA GLN A 222 36.12 -1.95 4.49
C GLN A 222 36.55 -1.79 5.95
N PRO A 223 36.99 -0.58 6.39
CA PRO A 223 37.27 -0.32 7.80
C PRO A 223 36.01 -0.61 8.63
N ALA A 224 36.16 -1.15 9.84
CA ALA A 224 35.02 -1.56 10.66
C ALA A 224 34.08 -0.39 11.00
N GLU A 225 34.66 0.80 11.12
CA GLU A 225 33.97 2.04 11.46
C GLU A 225 34.42 3.18 10.55
N PHE A 226 33.59 4.21 10.46
CA PHE A 226 33.93 5.46 9.80
C PHE A 226 33.17 6.62 10.43
N TRP A 227 33.62 7.84 10.13
CA TRP A 227 33.03 9.08 10.64
C TRP A 227 32.52 9.93 9.48
N ALA A 228 31.42 10.65 9.72
CA ALA A 228 30.91 11.67 8.83
C ALA A 228 30.77 12.98 9.59
N GLU A 229 31.55 13.99 9.22
CA GLU A 229 31.39 15.34 9.74
C GLU A 229 30.32 16.10 8.94
N VAL A 230 29.32 16.62 9.64
CA VAL A 230 28.10 17.22 9.10
C VAL A 230 27.66 18.42 9.93
N ASP A 231 26.87 19.29 9.31
CA ASP A 231 26.30 20.46 9.99
C ASP A 231 25.02 20.08 10.74
N ALA A 232 24.23 19.15 10.18
CA ALA A 232 23.02 18.64 10.81
C ALA A 232 22.84 17.13 10.59
N VAL A 233 22.12 16.50 11.51
CA VAL A 233 21.69 15.10 11.43
C VAL A 233 20.17 15.06 11.49
N ILE A 234 19.53 14.34 10.58
CA ILE A 234 18.08 14.10 10.61
C ILE A 234 17.84 12.61 10.83
N VAL A 235 17.17 12.27 11.93
CA VAL A 235 16.90 10.90 12.36
C VAL A 235 15.48 10.49 11.97
N ALA A 236 15.36 9.52 11.06
CA ALA A 236 14.09 9.02 10.54
C ALA A 236 14.06 7.47 10.52
N VAL A 237 14.15 6.87 11.71
CA VAL A 237 14.29 5.40 11.89
C VAL A 237 12.99 4.66 12.19
N GLY A 238 11.85 5.32 11.97
CA GLY A 238 10.51 4.74 12.07
C GLY A 238 9.66 5.38 13.15
N MET A 239 8.42 4.93 13.23
CA MET A 239 7.42 5.45 14.16
C MET A 239 6.68 4.29 14.82
N GLU A 240 6.07 4.57 15.96
CA GLU A 240 5.26 3.63 16.73
C GLU A 240 3.89 4.22 17.04
N PRO A 241 2.85 3.36 17.13
CA PRO A 241 1.55 3.75 17.62
C PRO A 241 1.65 4.51 18.95
N ALA A 242 0.96 5.64 19.03
CA ALA A 242 0.71 6.32 20.29
C ALA A 242 -0.78 6.15 20.60
N LEU A 243 -1.07 5.28 21.57
CA LEU A 243 -2.43 5.12 22.06
C LEU A 243 -2.76 6.28 23.02
N PRO A 244 -4.02 6.77 23.04
CA PRO A 244 -4.46 7.74 24.02
C PRO A 244 -4.23 7.26 25.46
N GLU A 245 -3.98 8.19 26.38
CA GLU A 245 -3.93 7.85 27.80
C GLU A 245 -5.28 7.27 28.26
N GLY A 246 -5.23 6.22 29.08
CA GLY A 246 -6.42 5.47 29.53
C GLY A 246 -6.95 4.44 28.53
N ALA A 247 -6.46 4.40 27.28
CA ALA A 247 -6.81 3.34 26.34
C ALA A 247 -6.29 1.98 26.84
N PRO A 248 -7.03 0.87 26.61
CA PRO A 248 -6.56 -0.46 26.96
C PRO A 248 -5.21 -0.77 26.29
N PRO A 249 -4.26 -1.38 27.03
CA PRO A 249 -3.01 -1.84 26.43
C PRO A 249 -3.26 -3.02 25.48
N ASP A 250 -2.35 -3.26 24.53
CA ASP A 250 -2.36 -4.41 23.62
C ASP A 250 -3.65 -4.59 22.78
N LEU A 251 -4.00 -3.56 22.03
CA LEU A 251 -5.09 -3.60 21.04
C LEU A 251 -4.65 -4.30 19.75
N ALA A 252 -4.31 -5.59 19.81
CA ALA A 252 -4.07 -6.41 18.63
C ALA A 252 -5.39 -6.62 17.88
N PRO A 253 -5.63 -5.93 16.75
CA PRO A 253 -6.92 -5.99 16.10
C PRO A 253 -6.98 -7.16 15.12
N ASP A 254 -8.18 -7.69 14.92
CA ASP A 254 -8.45 -8.60 13.82
C ASP A 254 -8.21 -7.91 12.45
N PRO A 255 -8.26 -8.65 11.33
CA PRO A 255 -8.06 -8.05 10.03
C PRO A 255 -9.02 -6.87 9.74
N TRP A 256 -10.24 -6.89 10.28
CA TRP A 256 -11.24 -5.85 10.10
C TRP A 256 -11.00 -4.62 10.99
N GLY A 257 -10.27 -4.76 12.09
CA GLY A 257 -10.00 -3.71 13.04
C GLY A 257 -10.65 -3.93 14.41
N ARG A 258 -11.40 -5.02 14.62
CA ARG A 258 -12.02 -5.31 15.92
C ARG A 258 -10.94 -5.64 16.94
N THR A 259 -11.05 -5.09 18.14
CA THR A 259 -10.18 -5.43 19.26
C THR A 259 -10.85 -6.49 20.15
N GLY A 260 -10.15 -6.93 21.20
CA GLY A 260 -10.76 -7.75 22.25
C GLY A 260 -11.78 -7.01 23.13
N VAL A 261 -11.89 -5.68 22.98
CA VAL A 261 -12.83 -4.84 23.71
C VAL A 261 -14.04 -4.53 22.81
N PRO A 262 -15.27 -4.93 23.18
CA PRO A 262 -16.47 -4.63 22.41
C PRO A 262 -16.64 -3.12 22.18
N GLY A 263 -17.06 -2.74 20.97
CA GLY A 263 -17.23 -1.34 20.58
C GLY A 263 -15.92 -0.58 20.32
N LEU A 264 -14.75 -1.20 20.52
CA LEU A 264 -13.44 -0.58 20.28
C LEU A 264 -12.73 -1.19 19.07
N TYR A 265 -12.29 -0.32 18.16
CA TYR A 265 -11.65 -0.67 16.90
C TYR A 265 -10.34 0.07 16.71
N VAL A 266 -9.43 -0.48 15.91
CA VAL A 266 -8.17 0.16 15.51
C VAL A 266 -7.98 0.13 14.00
N ALA A 267 -7.53 1.23 13.40
CA ALA A 267 -7.25 1.33 11.97
C ALA A 267 -6.01 2.16 11.64
N GLY A 268 -5.49 1.94 10.43
CA GLY A 268 -4.30 2.63 9.92
C GLY A 268 -3.04 2.27 10.69
N ASP A 269 -2.13 3.24 10.80
CA ASP A 269 -0.81 3.04 11.41
C ASP A 269 -0.85 2.93 12.94
N ALA A 270 -2.02 3.07 13.56
CA ALA A 270 -2.21 2.70 14.96
C ALA A 270 -2.16 1.17 15.17
N ARG A 271 -2.33 0.38 14.09
CA ARG A 271 -2.20 -1.08 14.14
C ARG A 271 -0.72 -1.48 14.29
N PRO A 272 -0.39 -2.41 15.20
CA PRO A 272 0.94 -3.00 15.24
C PRO A 272 1.31 -3.62 13.89
N GLY A 273 2.52 -3.31 13.39
CA GLY A 273 3.02 -3.87 12.14
C GLY A 273 2.38 -3.32 10.86
N ALA A 274 1.64 -2.20 10.93
CA ALA A 274 1.10 -1.53 9.75
C ALA A 274 2.18 -1.23 8.69
N GLU A 275 1.79 -1.28 7.42
CA GLU A 275 2.71 -1.08 6.30
C GLU A 275 3.19 0.39 6.14
N GLY A 276 2.50 1.36 6.74
CA GLY A 276 2.92 2.76 6.72
C GLY A 276 2.75 3.46 5.36
N THR A 277 1.77 3.02 4.56
CA THR A 277 1.37 3.72 3.32
C THR A 277 -0.06 4.24 3.41
N VAL A 278 -0.31 5.36 2.72
CA VAL A 278 -1.65 6.00 2.70
C VAL A 278 -2.72 5.04 2.18
N ALA A 279 -2.43 4.27 1.13
CA ALA A 279 -3.37 3.31 0.56
C ALA A 279 -3.77 2.22 1.56
N HIS A 280 -2.82 1.69 2.33
CA HIS A 280 -3.11 0.72 3.38
C HIS A 280 -3.92 1.33 4.53
N ALA A 281 -3.64 2.57 4.90
CA ALA A 281 -4.43 3.29 5.92
C ALA A 281 -5.88 3.52 5.46
N VAL A 282 -6.10 3.95 4.22
CA VAL A 282 -7.44 4.07 3.61
C VAL A 282 -8.16 2.72 3.62
N ASN A 283 -7.49 1.65 3.19
CA ASN A 283 -8.06 0.31 3.22
C ASN A 283 -8.44 -0.13 4.64
N ALA A 284 -7.56 0.08 5.63
CA ALA A 284 -7.84 -0.24 7.02
C ALA A 284 -9.03 0.55 7.58
N GLY A 285 -9.14 1.84 7.25
CA GLY A 285 -10.28 2.69 7.61
C GLY A 285 -11.59 2.19 7.02
N LYS A 286 -11.59 1.82 5.74
CA LYS A 286 -12.76 1.22 5.08
C LYS A 286 -13.19 -0.10 5.74
N ARG A 287 -12.24 -0.97 6.08
CA ARG A 287 -12.52 -2.25 6.74
C ARG A 287 -13.09 -2.07 8.14
N ALA A 288 -12.53 -1.13 8.91
CA ALA A 288 -13.01 -0.81 10.25
C ALA A 288 -14.44 -0.24 10.19
N ALA A 289 -14.73 0.65 9.23
CA ALA A 289 -16.08 1.15 9.02
C ALA A 289 -17.08 0.02 8.75
N LEU A 290 -16.74 -0.96 7.90
CA LEU A 290 -17.62 -2.10 7.63
C LEU A 290 -17.92 -2.89 8.92
N ALA A 291 -16.89 -3.17 9.72
CA ALA A 291 -17.04 -3.89 10.97
C ALA A 291 -17.90 -3.13 11.98
N ILE A 292 -17.65 -1.83 12.17
CA ILE A 292 -18.44 -0.96 13.04
C ILE A 292 -19.91 -0.98 12.61
N HIS A 293 -20.17 -0.79 11.31
CA HIS A 293 -21.54 -0.78 10.79
C HIS A 293 -22.26 -2.11 11.06
N ALA A 294 -21.61 -3.23 10.76
CA ALA A 294 -22.18 -4.56 10.97
C ALA A 294 -22.46 -4.84 12.46
N ASP A 295 -21.52 -4.50 13.35
CA ASP A 295 -21.66 -4.73 14.78
C ASP A 295 -22.80 -3.88 15.39
N LEU A 296 -22.90 -2.60 14.99
CA LEU A 296 -23.97 -1.70 15.45
C LEU A 296 -25.36 -2.14 14.98
N LEU A 297 -25.48 -2.74 13.80
CA LEU A 297 -26.73 -3.29 13.29
C LEU A 297 -27.01 -4.73 13.76
N CYS A 298 -26.06 -5.34 14.49
CA CYS A 298 -26.10 -6.76 14.83
C CYS A 298 -26.25 -7.68 13.59
N GLU A 299 -25.66 -7.26 12.46
CA GLU A 299 -25.66 -8.01 11.21
C GLU A 299 -24.31 -8.70 10.99
N PRO A 300 -24.28 -9.92 10.44
CA PRO A 300 -23.03 -10.54 10.06
C PRO A 300 -22.36 -9.73 8.93
N LEU A 301 -21.03 -9.68 8.96
CA LEU A 301 -20.23 -9.31 7.78
C LEU A 301 -20.28 -10.43 6.73
N ASP A 302 -21.45 -10.64 6.14
CA ASP A 302 -21.59 -11.42 4.93
C ASP A 302 -21.62 -10.49 3.72
N GLY A 303 -21.16 -10.96 2.56
CA GLY A 303 -20.99 -10.11 1.38
C GLY A 303 -22.28 -9.57 0.80
N LYS A 304 -23.45 -9.97 1.33
CA LYS A 304 -24.76 -9.72 0.74
C LYS A 304 -25.49 -8.56 1.44
N THR A 305 -25.18 -8.26 2.71
CA THR A 305 -25.91 -7.31 3.57
C THR A 305 -25.50 -5.85 3.47
N LEU A 306 -24.24 -5.53 3.14
CA LEU A 306 -23.76 -4.14 3.07
C LEU A 306 -24.09 -3.43 1.74
N ARG A 307 -25.39 -3.23 1.47
CA ARG A 307 -25.89 -2.44 0.33
C ARG A 307 -25.89 -0.94 0.67
N VAL A 308 -24.87 -0.24 0.19
CA VAL A 308 -24.61 1.19 0.47
C VAL A 308 -25.57 2.15 -0.26
N ALA A 309 -26.27 1.69 -1.29
CA ALA A 309 -27.26 2.46 -2.08
C ALA A 309 -28.11 1.51 -2.94
N ARG A 310 -29.15 2.03 -3.62
CA ARG A 310 -29.83 1.32 -4.72
C ARG A 310 -28.86 1.17 -5.92
N GLY A 311 -28.09 0.09 -5.94
CA GLY A 311 -27.13 -0.26 -7.00
C GLY A 311 -26.38 -1.57 -6.66
N PRO A 312 -25.63 -2.17 -7.59
CA PRO A 312 -24.77 -3.31 -7.27
C PRO A 312 -23.78 -2.87 -6.18
N GLY A 313 -23.69 -3.67 -5.10
CA GLY A 313 -22.99 -3.31 -3.87
C GLY A 313 -21.56 -2.83 -4.08
N VAL A 314 -21.09 -1.96 -3.17
CA VAL A 314 -19.66 -1.63 -3.08
C VAL A 314 -18.88 -2.93 -2.86
N SER A 315 -17.60 -2.95 -3.22
CA SER A 315 -16.63 -4.07 -3.23
C SER A 315 -16.50 -4.96 -1.97
N VAL A 316 -17.44 -4.95 -1.04
CA VAL A 316 -17.49 -5.70 0.23
C VAL A 316 -17.76 -7.17 0.01
N GLU A 317 -18.52 -7.53 -1.03
CA GLU A 317 -18.70 -8.93 -1.49
C GLU A 317 -17.36 -9.66 -1.58
N ALA A 318 -16.31 -8.95 -1.99
CA ALA A 318 -14.97 -9.50 -2.11
C ALA A 318 -14.28 -9.90 -0.81
N TRP A 319 -14.61 -9.22 0.29
CA TRP A 319 -13.96 -9.37 1.57
C TRP A 319 -14.71 -10.32 2.49
N ALA A 320 -16.03 -10.33 2.37
CA ALA A 320 -16.90 -11.15 3.19
C ALA A 320 -17.09 -12.57 2.62
N ASP A 321 -16.92 -12.76 1.31
CA ASP A 321 -16.79 -14.10 0.71
C ASP A 321 -15.67 -14.12 -0.34
N PRO A 322 -14.39 -14.28 0.09
CA PRO A 322 -13.25 -14.33 -0.82
C PRO A 322 -13.29 -15.51 -1.79
N ALA A 323 -13.97 -16.60 -1.42
CA ALA A 323 -14.08 -17.83 -2.19
C ALA A 323 -15.36 -17.89 -3.05
N GLY A 324 -16.33 -17.02 -2.77
CA GLY A 324 -17.63 -16.98 -3.43
C GLY A 324 -17.58 -16.55 -4.89
N PRO A 325 -18.47 -17.10 -5.74
CA PRO A 325 -18.60 -16.65 -7.12
C PRO A 325 -19.15 -15.23 -7.16
N ARG A 326 -18.38 -14.27 -7.71
CA ARG A 326 -18.87 -12.93 -8.01
C ARG A 326 -19.45 -12.91 -9.41
N ALA A 327 -20.75 -12.65 -9.52
CA ALA A 327 -21.41 -12.55 -10.80
C ALA A 327 -20.69 -11.49 -11.68
N GLY A 328 -20.21 -11.91 -12.85
CA GLY A 328 -19.53 -11.03 -13.80
C GLY A 328 -18.14 -10.54 -13.38
N ARG A 329 -17.52 -11.11 -12.34
CA ARG A 329 -16.14 -10.77 -11.94
C ARG A 329 -15.29 -12.00 -11.67
N ALA A 330 -14.01 -11.92 -12.02
CA ALA A 330 -13.02 -12.92 -11.63
C ALA A 330 -12.82 -12.93 -10.10
N GLN A 331 -12.48 -14.10 -9.56
CA GLN A 331 -12.19 -14.25 -8.12
C GLN A 331 -10.95 -13.44 -7.69
N ALA A 332 -9.98 -13.30 -8.60
CA ALA A 332 -8.77 -12.51 -8.42
C ALA A 332 -8.51 -11.61 -9.63
N VAL A 333 -7.69 -10.57 -9.45
CA VAL A 333 -7.22 -9.74 -10.58
C VAL A 333 -6.43 -10.65 -11.53
N PRO A 334 -6.87 -10.82 -12.79
CA PRO A 334 -6.20 -11.74 -13.70
C PRO A 334 -4.81 -11.18 -14.07
N PRO A 335 -3.76 -12.02 -14.04
CA PRO A 335 -2.45 -11.62 -14.51
C PRO A 335 -2.50 -11.31 -16.01
N LEU A 336 -1.58 -10.48 -16.50
CA LEU A 336 -1.54 -10.06 -17.92
C LEU A 336 -1.60 -11.23 -18.91
N ARG A 337 -1.00 -12.38 -18.58
CA ARG A 337 -1.04 -13.60 -19.41
C ARG A 337 -2.44 -14.19 -19.64
N MET A 338 -3.41 -13.85 -18.78
CA MET A 338 -4.81 -14.27 -18.92
C MET A 338 -5.66 -13.26 -19.72
N ILE A 339 -5.05 -12.15 -20.17
CA ILE A 339 -5.71 -11.14 -21.00
C ILE A 339 -5.40 -11.45 -22.46
N GLN A 340 -6.43 -11.69 -23.27
CA GLN A 340 -6.25 -11.92 -24.71
C GLN A 340 -6.04 -10.59 -25.43
N ARG A 341 -4.77 -10.18 -25.52
CA ARG A 341 -4.34 -8.91 -26.09
C ARG A 341 -4.75 -8.72 -27.56
N ARG A 342 -4.99 -9.81 -28.31
CA ARG A 342 -5.46 -9.75 -29.72
C ARG A 342 -6.79 -9.01 -29.92
N TYR A 343 -7.58 -8.83 -28.87
CA TYR A 343 -8.85 -8.07 -28.93
C TYR A 343 -8.68 -6.59 -28.58
N PHE A 344 -7.46 -6.12 -28.34
CA PHE A 344 -7.16 -4.75 -27.94
C PHE A 344 -6.15 -4.16 -28.92
N ALA A 345 -6.33 -2.88 -29.24
CA ALA A 345 -5.32 -2.15 -30.00
C ALA A 345 -4.11 -1.87 -29.11
N ASP A 346 -2.91 -1.96 -29.67
CA ASP A 346 -1.71 -1.51 -28.97
C ASP A 346 -1.74 0.03 -28.88
N ALA A 347 -1.57 0.54 -27.67
CA ALA A 347 -1.48 1.97 -27.40
C ALA A 347 -0.32 2.24 -26.42
N PRO A 348 0.57 3.20 -26.72
CA PRO A 348 1.70 3.53 -25.85
C PRO A 348 1.19 4.16 -24.53
N PRO A 349 1.87 3.91 -23.40
CA PRO A 349 1.48 4.50 -22.13
C PRO A 349 1.62 6.03 -22.16
N ALA A 350 0.62 6.74 -21.64
CA ALA A 350 0.77 8.16 -21.36
C ALA A 350 1.89 8.38 -20.33
N ARG A 351 2.80 9.32 -20.64
CA ARG A 351 3.83 9.74 -19.67
C ARG A 351 3.28 10.87 -18.81
N MET A 352 3.33 10.65 -17.50
CA MET A 352 3.04 11.69 -16.52
C MET A 352 4.02 12.85 -16.70
N ARG A 353 3.53 14.09 -16.64
CA ARG A 353 4.39 15.26 -16.69
C ARG A 353 5.08 15.39 -15.34
N ARG A 354 6.41 15.36 -15.34
CA ARG A 354 7.22 15.58 -14.15
C ARG A 354 8.08 16.82 -14.28
N LEU A 355 8.34 17.49 -13.16
CA LEU A 355 9.39 18.49 -13.09
C LEU A 355 10.76 17.81 -13.24
N PRO A 356 11.66 18.35 -14.07
CA PRO A 356 13.04 17.88 -14.16
C PRO A 356 13.74 17.98 -12.79
N PRO A 357 14.64 17.03 -12.43
CA PRO A 357 15.32 17.04 -11.13
C PRO A 357 16.09 18.32 -10.85
N ASP A 358 16.73 18.91 -11.86
CA ASP A 358 17.49 20.16 -11.79
C ASP A 358 16.62 21.39 -11.52
N GLU A 359 15.34 21.37 -11.94
CA GLU A 359 14.36 22.39 -11.56
C GLU A 359 13.74 22.08 -10.18
N ALA A 360 13.49 20.81 -9.89
CA ALA A 360 12.78 20.36 -8.69
C ALA A 360 13.54 20.65 -7.39
N ILE A 361 14.87 20.81 -7.43
CA ILE A 361 15.70 21.15 -6.28
C ILE A 361 15.62 22.63 -5.87
N TRP A 362 15.08 23.52 -6.72
CA TRP A 362 15.02 24.95 -6.42
C TRP A 362 13.72 25.40 -5.74
N GLY A 363 12.83 24.47 -5.38
CA GLY A 363 11.60 24.82 -4.69
C GLY A 363 10.74 23.63 -4.29
N PHE A 364 9.53 23.95 -3.82
CA PHE A 364 8.55 22.98 -3.30
C PHE A 364 7.34 22.80 -4.23
N SER A 365 7.48 23.18 -5.51
CA SER A 365 6.47 22.95 -6.54
C SER A 365 6.21 21.46 -6.75
N GLU A 366 4.95 21.10 -7.01
CA GLU A 366 4.56 19.70 -7.29
C GLU A 366 5.38 19.08 -8.42
N VAL A 367 6.06 17.97 -8.11
CA VAL A 367 6.94 17.26 -9.04
C VAL A 367 6.12 16.45 -10.03
N ASP A 368 5.16 15.66 -9.55
CA ASP A 368 4.34 14.77 -10.37
C ASP A 368 2.97 15.41 -10.67
N ARG A 369 2.83 16.07 -11.83
CA ARG A 369 1.62 16.85 -12.18
C ARG A 369 0.47 16.02 -12.75
N GLY A 370 0.53 14.69 -12.58
CA GLY A 370 -0.47 13.78 -13.11
C GLY A 370 -0.64 13.83 -14.65
N LEU A 371 -1.81 13.39 -15.09
CA LEU A 371 -2.25 13.46 -16.49
C LEU A 371 -3.37 14.50 -16.63
N PRO A 372 -3.34 15.37 -17.64
CA PRO A 372 -4.49 16.20 -17.99
C PRO A 372 -5.73 15.33 -18.23
N ALA A 373 -6.92 15.84 -17.90
CA ALA A 373 -8.18 15.08 -17.97
C ALA A 373 -8.40 14.39 -19.32
N GLU A 374 -8.12 15.06 -20.43
CA GLU A 374 -8.22 14.49 -21.78
C GLU A 374 -7.26 13.30 -21.98
N ARG A 375 -6.00 13.41 -21.54
CA ARG A 375 -5.02 12.32 -21.62
C ARG A 375 -5.37 11.18 -20.69
N ALA A 376 -5.85 11.48 -19.48
CA ALA A 376 -6.33 10.46 -18.54
C ALA A 376 -7.54 9.69 -19.11
N ALA A 377 -8.48 10.39 -19.75
CA ALA A 377 -9.62 9.77 -20.42
C ALA A 377 -9.19 8.90 -21.61
N ARG A 378 -8.23 9.39 -22.42
CA ARG A 378 -7.63 8.61 -23.51
C ARG A 378 -6.96 7.34 -22.98
N GLU A 379 -6.12 7.47 -21.95
CA GLU A 379 -5.45 6.35 -21.29
C GLU A 379 -6.47 5.30 -20.80
N ALA A 380 -7.52 5.75 -20.12
CA ALA A 380 -8.59 4.89 -19.65
C ALA A 380 -9.38 4.21 -20.79
N ARG A 381 -9.60 4.90 -21.91
CA ARG A 381 -10.33 4.37 -23.07
C ARG A 381 -9.50 3.37 -23.89
N GLU A 382 -8.23 3.66 -24.10
CA GLU A 382 -7.39 2.95 -25.07
C GLU A 382 -6.57 1.82 -24.44
N ARG A 383 -6.23 1.91 -23.15
CA ARG A 383 -5.33 0.93 -22.49
C ARG A 383 -6.01 0.10 -21.40
N CYS A 384 -7.17 0.52 -20.89
CA CYS A 384 -7.87 -0.27 -19.87
C CYS A 384 -8.46 -1.54 -20.49
N PHE A 385 -7.95 -2.70 -20.06
CA PHE A 385 -8.51 -4.00 -20.46
C PHE A 385 -9.87 -4.29 -19.84
N HIS A 386 -10.28 -3.53 -18.81
CA HIS A 386 -11.39 -3.90 -17.93
C HIS A 386 -11.18 -5.32 -17.35
N CYS A 387 -9.94 -5.56 -16.89
CA CYS A 387 -9.48 -6.89 -16.49
C CYS A 387 -10.31 -7.46 -15.34
N GLY A 388 -10.60 -8.75 -15.42
CA GLY A 388 -11.37 -9.48 -14.42
C GLY A 388 -12.85 -9.12 -14.37
N VAL A 389 -13.38 -8.34 -15.32
CA VAL A 389 -14.80 -7.96 -15.35
C VAL A 389 -15.42 -8.36 -16.69
N CYS A 390 -16.55 -9.06 -16.62
CA CYS A 390 -17.32 -9.45 -17.78
C CYS A 390 -18.03 -8.23 -18.38
N THR A 391 -17.77 -7.95 -19.66
CA THR A 391 -18.44 -6.86 -20.40
C THR A 391 -19.54 -7.35 -21.34
N ARG A 392 -19.94 -8.62 -21.21
CA ARG A 392 -20.95 -9.25 -22.06
C ARG A 392 -20.64 -9.20 -23.56
N CYS A 393 -19.39 -9.52 -23.91
CA CYS A 393 -18.92 -9.52 -25.30
C CYS A 393 -19.21 -10.82 -26.07
N ASP A 394 -19.93 -11.77 -25.47
CA ASP A 394 -20.36 -13.05 -26.07
C ASP A 394 -19.27 -14.02 -26.57
N ARG A 395 -17.99 -13.66 -26.48
CA ARG A 395 -16.86 -14.54 -26.82
C ARG A 395 -16.89 -15.91 -26.14
N CYS A 396 -17.39 -15.98 -24.91
CA CYS A 396 -17.54 -17.26 -24.22
C CYS A 396 -18.62 -18.16 -24.83
N LEU A 397 -19.70 -17.57 -25.37
CA LEU A 397 -20.76 -18.30 -26.08
C LEU A 397 -20.21 -18.85 -27.40
N GLU A 398 -19.56 -17.98 -28.19
CA GLU A 398 -18.97 -18.36 -29.48
C GLU A 398 -17.89 -19.44 -29.32
N ALA A 399 -17.09 -19.35 -28.25
CA ALA A 399 -16.02 -20.29 -27.97
C ALA A 399 -16.49 -21.64 -27.42
N CYS A 400 -17.77 -21.81 -27.07
CA CYS A 400 -18.26 -23.03 -26.43
C CYS A 400 -18.79 -24.04 -27.48
N PRO A 401 -18.03 -25.10 -27.83
CA PRO A 401 -18.48 -26.06 -28.84
C PRO A 401 -19.60 -26.98 -28.34
N PHE A 402 -19.85 -27.01 -27.02
CA PHE A 402 -20.83 -27.89 -26.38
C PHE A 402 -22.17 -27.20 -26.10
N GLY A 403 -22.31 -25.91 -26.43
CA GLY A 403 -23.50 -25.13 -26.07
C GLY A 403 -23.76 -25.10 -24.56
N ALA A 404 -22.69 -25.22 -23.76
CA ALA A 404 -22.74 -25.27 -22.30
C ALA A 404 -22.84 -23.89 -21.66
N ILE A 405 -22.78 -22.80 -22.42
CA ILE A 405 -22.88 -21.44 -21.90
C ILE A 405 -24.11 -20.79 -22.50
N SER A 406 -24.93 -20.17 -21.65
CA SER A 406 -26.11 -19.41 -22.05
C SER A 406 -26.10 -18.03 -21.40
N ARG A 407 -26.78 -17.07 -22.03
CA ARG A 407 -26.99 -15.73 -21.45
C ARG A 407 -28.23 -15.75 -20.57
N GLU A 408 -28.09 -15.29 -19.33
CA GLU A 408 -29.19 -15.15 -18.37
C GLU A 408 -29.18 -13.71 -17.83
N GLY A 409 -30.06 -12.87 -18.39
CA GLY A 409 -30.10 -11.43 -18.07
C GLY A 409 -28.77 -10.73 -18.36
N ASP A 410 -28.16 -10.19 -17.30
CA ASP A 410 -26.88 -9.48 -17.34
C ASP A 410 -25.65 -10.38 -17.05
N ALA A 411 -25.85 -11.68 -16.92
CA ALA A 411 -24.80 -12.65 -16.65
C ALA A 411 -24.79 -13.80 -17.66
N TYR A 412 -23.81 -14.70 -17.52
CA TYR A 412 -23.74 -15.96 -18.23
C TYR A 412 -23.84 -17.10 -17.24
N ARG A 413 -24.57 -18.15 -17.62
CA ARG A 413 -24.64 -19.40 -16.87
C ARG A 413 -23.90 -20.49 -17.62
N VAL A 414 -23.22 -21.34 -16.85
CA VAL A 414 -22.61 -22.57 -17.36
C VAL A 414 -23.52 -23.74 -16.98
N ASP A 415 -23.97 -24.49 -17.97
CA ASP A 415 -24.67 -25.76 -17.82
C ASP A 415 -23.64 -26.85 -17.52
N GLU A 416 -23.55 -27.25 -16.26
CA GLU A 416 -22.58 -28.25 -15.78
C GLU A 416 -22.78 -29.62 -16.44
N ALA A 417 -24.00 -29.96 -16.88
CA ALA A 417 -24.25 -31.23 -17.56
C ALA A 417 -23.66 -31.28 -18.97
N LYS A 418 -23.46 -30.12 -19.61
CA LYS A 418 -22.86 -29.99 -20.95
C LYS A 418 -21.39 -29.59 -20.90
N CYS A 419 -20.94 -29.01 -19.78
CA CYS A 419 -19.60 -28.50 -19.64
C CYS A 419 -18.58 -29.64 -19.51
N THR A 420 -17.63 -29.69 -20.45
CA THR A 420 -16.53 -30.69 -20.43
C THR A 420 -15.26 -30.19 -19.76
N LEU A 421 -15.29 -29.00 -19.14
CA LEU A 421 -14.13 -28.34 -18.53
C LEU A 421 -12.94 -28.15 -19.50
N CYS A 422 -13.21 -28.01 -20.80
CA CYS A 422 -12.20 -27.77 -21.83
C CYS A 422 -11.51 -26.39 -21.74
N ARG A 423 -12.11 -25.43 -21.02
CA ARG A 423 -11.60 -24.07 -20.76
C ARG A 423 -11.48 -23.14 -21.97
N LEU A 424 -12.01 -23.51 -23.13
CA LEU A 424 -12.00 -22.62 -24.31
C LEU A 424 -12.61 -21.26 -24.00
N CYS A 425 -13.73 -21.20 -23.28
CA CYS A 425 -14.33 -19.94 -22.84
C CYS A 425 -13.40 -19.08 -21.97
N GLN A 426 -12.59 -19.70 -21.10
CA GLN A 426 -11.60 -19.00 -20.27
C GLN A 426 -10.44 -18.48 -21.11
N VAL A 427 -9.93 -19.30 -22.04
CA VAL A 427 -8.86 -18.90 -22.96
C VAL A 427 -9.33 -17.77 -23.85
N GLU A 428 -10.52 -17.86 -24.43
CA GLU A 428 -11.07 -16.87 -25.35
C GLU A 428 -11.57 -15.59 -24.67
N CYS A 429 -11.66 -15.58 -23.33
CA CYS A 429 -12.11 -14.40 -22.59
C CYS A 429 -11.10 -13.26 -22.74
N PRO A 430 -11.47 -12.12 -23.37
CA PRO A 430 -10.52 -11.03 -23.57
C PRO A 430 -9.97 -10.44 -22.27
N ARG A 431 -10.75 -10.56 -21.19
CA ARG A 431 -10.54 -9.84 -19.94
C ARG A 431 -10.11 -10.74 -18.79
N GLY A 432 -9.97 -12.05 -19.02
CA GLY A 432 -9.71 -13.02 -17.96
C GLY A 432 -10.80 -13.05 -16.88
N ALA A 433 -12.06 -12.76 -17.24
CA ALA A 433 -13.18 -12.69 -16.30
C ALA A 433 -13.71 -14.07 -15.88
N ILE A 434 -13.42 -15.12 -16.66
CA ILE A 434 -13.89 -16.48 -16.39
C ILE A 434 -12.88 -17.19 -15.50
N THR A 435 -13.32 -17.52 -14.29
CA THR A 435 -12.58 -18.35 -13.35
C THR A 435 -13.06 -19.80 -13.48
N MET A 436 -12.12 -20.72 -13.68
CA MET A 436 -12.41 -22.15 -13.75
C MET A 436 -11.99 -22.81 -12.43
N PRO A 437 -12.80 -23.72 -11.86
CA PRO A 437 -12.39 -24.49 -10.70
C PRO A 437 -11.13 -25.30 -11.03
N ARG A 438 -10.20 -25.37 -10.06
CA ARG A 438 -9.08 -26.32 -10.13
C ARG A 438 -9.60 -27.66 -9.68
N THR A 439 -9.51 -28.67 -10.54
CA THR A 439 -9.90 -30.04 -10.18
C THR A 439 -8.76 -30.82 -9.53
N GLU A 440 -7.57 -30.21 -9.42
CA GLU A 440 -6.30 -30.82 -8.97
C GLU A 440 -5.94 -32.12 -9.72
N SER A 441 -6.56 -32.34 -10.88
CA SER A 441 -6.52 -33.58 -11.64
C SER A 441 -6.55 -33.28 -13.13
N CYS A 442 -5.84 -34.09 -13.93
CA CYS A 442 -5.77 -33.87 -15.36
C CYS A 442 -7.08 -34.31 -16.02
N VAL A 443 -7.83 -33.35 -16.56
CA VAL A 443 -9.09 -33.59 -17.29
C VAL A 443 -8.90 -33.78 -18.81
N GLY A 444 -7.66 -33.82 -19.30
CA GLY A 444 -7.38 -34.01 -20.72
C GLY A 444 -7.70 -32.80 -21.62
N CYS A 445 -7.71 -31.58 -21.05
CA CYS A 445 -8.05 -30.35 -21.75
C CYS A 445 -7.08 -29.93 -22.88
N GLY A 446 -5.89 -30.55 -22.98
CA GLY A 446 -4.90 -30.26 -24.02
C GLY A 446 -4.20 -28.91 -23.91
N TYR A 447 -4.52 -28.06 -22.92
CA TYR A 447 -3.94 -26.72 -22.80
C TYR A 447 -2.40 -26.73 -22.78
N CYS A 448 -1.81 -27.60 -21.96
CA CYS A 448 -0.37 -27.70 -21.84
C CYS A 448 0.34 -28.31 -23.06
N THR A 449 -0.37 -29.12 -23.86
CA THR A 449 0.18 -29.75 -25.06
C THR A 449 -0.02 -28.92 -26.33
N THR A 450 -1.02 -28.02 -26.33
CA THR A 450 -1.41 -27.26 -27.53
C THR A 450 -1.09 -25.77 -27.44
N TRP A 451 -1.11 -25.18 -26.24
CA TRP A 451 -0.90 -23.73 -26.06
C TRP A 451 0.40 -23.38 -25.35
N PHE A 452 0.89 -24.24 -24.47
CA PHE A 452 2.18 -24.02 -23.79
C PHE A 452 3.36 -24.56 -24.60
N GLU A 453 3.12 -25.48 -25.55
CA GLU A 453 4.11 -26.01 -26.49
C GLU A 453 5.40 -26.54 -25.84
N CYS A 454 5.31 -27.05 -24.61
CA CYS A 454 6.46 -27.70 -23.97
C CYS A 454 6.70 -29.07 -24.62
N PRO A 455 7.90 -29.35 -25.15
CA PRO A 455 8.20 -30.61 -25.83
C PRO A 455 8.12 -31.82 -24.89
N ALA A 456 8.30 -31.61 -23.58
CA ALA A 456 8.15 -32.64 -22.57
C ALA A 456 6.70 -32.93 -22.17
N LEU A 457 5.70 -32.18 -22.68
CA LEU A 457 4.29 -32.43 -22.36
C LEU A 457 3.62 -33.15 -23.52
N VAL A 458 3.37 -34.44 -23.34
CA VAL A 458 2.77 -35.32 -24.36
C VAL A 458 1.35 -35.72 -23.97
N ARG A 459 0.50 -35.93 -24.97
CA ARG A 459 -0.87 -36.40 -24.76
C ARG A 459 -0.89 -37.93 -24.77
N GLY A 460 -1.28 -38.52 -23.64
CA GLY A 460 -1.43 -39.96 -23.49
C GLY A 460 -2.65 -40.52 -24.24
N PRO A 461 -2.74 -41.86 -24.37
CA PRO A 461 -3.85 -42.53 -25.06
C PRO A 461 -5.20 -42.37 -24.33
N ASP A 462 -5.17 -42.06 -23.04
CA ASP A 462 -6.32 -41.67 -22.20
C ASP A 462 -6.74 -40.20 -22.39
N GLY A 463 -6.09 -39.47 -23.30
CA GLY A 463 -6.30 -38.06 -23.56
C GLY A 463 -5.71 -37.13 -22.49
N ARG A 464 -5.08 -37.67 -21.43
CA ARG A 464 -4.46 -36.90 -20.34
C ARG A 464 -3.04 -36.49 -20.69
N ALA A 465 -2.60 -35.34 -20.19
CA ALA A 465 -1.22 -34.91 -20.37
C ALA A 465 -0.29 -35.71 -19.45
N ARG A 466 0.88 -36.08 -19.97
CA ARG A 466 1.97 -36.73 -19.25
C ARG A 466 3.26 -35.95 -19.49
N VAL A 467 4.14 -35.96 -18.50
CA VAL A 467 5.49 -35.42 -18.63
C VAL A 467 6.37 -36.54 -19.17
N ASP A 468 7.06 -36.29 -20.28
CA ASP A 468 8.13 -37.13 -20.77
C ASP A 468 9.41 -36.83 -19.97
N GLU A 469 9.80 -37.76 -19.12
CA GLU A 469 10.96 -37.63 -18.23
C GLU A 469 12.28 -37.51 -19.00
N GLN A 470 12.36 -38.00 -20.24
CA GLN A 470 13.58 -37.90 -21.05
C GLN A 470 13.78 -36.50 -21.64
N LEU A 471 12.70 -35.73 -21.76
CA LEU A 471 12.71 -34.38 -22.33
C LEU A 471 12.55 -33.28 -21.26
N CYS A 472 12.12 -33.64 -20.05
CA CYS A 472 11.90 -32.70 -18.96
C CYS A 472 13.24 -32.18 -18.39
N VAL A 473 13.32 -30.87 -18.14
CA VAL A 473 14.48 -30.21 -17.52
C VAL A 473 14.18 -29.65 -16.12
N GLU A 474 13.09 -30.11 -15.49
CA GLU A 474 12.71 -29.75 -14.11
C GLU A 474 12.55 -28.24 -13.84
N CYS A 475 12.26 -27.43 -14.87
CA CYS A 475 12.14 -25.97 -14.73
C CYS A 475 10.86 -25.51 -13.99
N GLY A 476 9.90 -26.40 -13.74
CA GLY A 476 8.66 -26.11 -13.00
C GLY A 476 7.64 -25.21 -13.72
N LEU A 477 7.91 -24.75 -14.94
CA LEU A 477 7.00 -23.86 -15.67
C LEU A 477 5.64 -24.51 -15.97
N CYS A 478 5.62 -25.81 -16.26
CA CYS A 478 4.40 -26.59 -16.51
C CYS A 478 3.43 -26.60 -15.30
N VAL A 479 3.96 -26.57 -14.07
CA VAL A 479 3.19 -26.46 -12.82
C VAL A 479 2.48 -25.10 -12.74
N GLN A 480 3.18 -24.02 -13.13
CA GLN A 480 2.64 -22.67 -13.09
C GLN A 480 1.57 -22.40 -14.15
N VAL A 481 1.66 -23.08 -15.29
CA VAL A 481 0.73 -22.90 -16.42
C VAL A 481 -0.40 -23.94 -16.44
N CYS A 482 -0.32 -25.02 -15.65
CA CYS A 482 -1.38 -26.03 -15.61
C CYS A 482 -2.67 -25.40 -15.08
N PRO A 483 -3.72 -25.28 -15.92
CA PRO A 483 -4.89 -24.52 -15.53
C PRO A 483 -5.71 -25.30 -14.48
N GLN A 484 -5.58 -26.64 -14.44
CA GLN A 484 -6.23 -27.53 -13.46
C GLN A 484 -5.45 -27.67 -12.14
N GLY A 485 -4.19 -27.21 -12.06
CA GLY A 485 -3.30 -27.56 -10.95
C GLY A 485 -2.99 -29.06 -10.87
N ALA A 486 -3.07 -29.76 -12.01
CA ALA A 486 -2.86 -31.21 -12.10
C ALA A 486 -1.38 -31.61 -12.17
N ILE A 487 -0.53 -30.71 -12.67
CA ILE A 487 0.92 -30.92 -12.72
C ILE A 487 1.49 -30.39 -11.42
N ARG A 488 2.18 -31.25 -10.67
CA ARG A 488 2.80 -30.95 -9.37
C ARG A 488 4.33 -30.99 -9.50
N PRO A 489 5.07 -30.33 -8.60
CA PRO A 489 6.53 -30.35 -8.56
C PRO A 489 7.10 -31.76 -8.46
#